data_AF-A0A3N5CYK2-F1
#
_entry.id   AF-A0A3N5CYK2-F1
#
_cell.length_a   1.000
_cell.length_b   1.000
_cell.length_c   1.000
_cell.angle_alpha   90.00
_cell.angle_beta   90.00
_cell.angle_gamma   90.00
#
_symmetry.space_group_name_H-M   'P 1'
#
loop_
_entity.id
_entity.type
_entity.pdbx_description
1 polymer ?
#
loop_
_entity_poly.entity_id
_entity_poly.type
_entity_poly.pdbx_seq_one_letter_code
_entity_poly.pdbx_strand_id
1 'polypeptide(L)'
;MLAALPLATLVAACGQDSAVEERGDMLEERADAVENVGDDRAGQLEEMADEAPTDAQEDALNARAEEIDDIGDNRAEALNERADEME
;
A
#
# COMPACT_ATOMS: atom_id res chain seq x y z
N MET A 1 -17.25 -29.46 47.88
CA MET A 1 -17.86 -28.16 47.57
C MET A 1 -16.86 -27.36 46.75
N LEU A 2 -17.30 -26.90 45.57
CA LEU A 2 -16.83 -25.80 44.69
C LEU A 2 -15.39 -25.27 44.85
N ALA A 3 -14.62 -24.95 43.82
CA ALA A 3 -14.66 -25.13 42.37
C ALA A 3 -13.24 -24.71 41.90
N ALA A 4 -12.58 -25.52 41.08
CA ALA A 4 -11.37 -25.08 40.40
C ALA A 4 -11.79 -24.12 39.29
N LEU A 5 -11.67 -22.81 39.52
CA LEU A 5 -11.81 -21.80 38.48
C LEU A 5 -10.52 -21.74 37.67
N PRO A 6 -10.53 -22.07 36.36
CA PRO A 6 -9.41 -21.73 35.51
C PRO A 6 -9.46 -20.22 35.29
N LEU A 7 -8.56 -19.47 35.91
CA LEU A 7 -8.32 -18.05 35.64
C LEU A 7 -7.62 -17.81 34.27
N ALA A 8 -7.93 -18.64 33.27
CA ALA A 8 -7.32 -18.58 31.94
C ALA A 8 -8.17 -17.77 30.93
N THR A 9 -9.01 -16.85 31.40
CA THR A 9 -9.89 -16.04 30.53
C THR A 9 -9.75 -14.54 30.82
N LEU A 10 -8.51 -14.04 30.88
CA LEU A 10 -8.22 -12.61 31.06
C LEU A 10 -7.22 -12.09 30.01
N VAL A 11 -7.25 -12.63 28.78
CA VAL A 11 -6.50 -12.08 27.63
C VAL A 11 -7.47 -11.79 26.47
N ALA A 12 -8.56 -11.08 26.75
CA ALA A 12 -9.51 -10.61 25.72
C ALA A 12 -9.94 -9.16 25.95
N ALA A 13 -9.12 -8.37 26.67
CA ALA A 13 -9.37 -6.95 26.94
C ALA A 13 -8.37 -6.01 26.23
N CYS A 14 -7.42 -6.56 25.48
CA CYS A 14 -6.79 -5.90 24.34
C CYS A 14 -7.35 -6.66 23.15
N GLY A 15 -8.22 -6.03 22.35
CA GLY A 15 -8.85 -6.68 21.20
C GLY A 15 -7.76 -7.35 20.36
N GLN A 16 -7.84 -8.66 20.21
CA GLN A 16 -7.04 -9.34 19.20
C GLN A 16 -7.72 -9.04 17.88
N ASP A 17 -6.98 -8.46 16.94
CA ASP A 17 -7.48 -8.23 15.59
C ASP A 17 -8.07 -9.51 15.05
N SER A 18 -9.18 -9.37 14.35
CA SER A 18 -9.78 -10.53 13.71
C SER A 18 -8.85 -11.04 12.61
N ALA A 19 -8.92 -12.34 12.28
CA ALA A 19 -8.17 -12.88 11.13
C ALA A 19 -8.61 -12.27 9.78
N VAL A 20 -9.64 -11.42 9.77
CA VAL A 20 -10.10 -10.63 8.62
C VAL A 20 -9.35 -9.30 8.59
N GLU A 21 -9.31 -8.60 9.72
CA GLU A 21 -8.54 -7.36 9.94
C GLU A 21 -7.04 -7.56 9.64
N GLU A 22 -6.42 -8.64 10.14
CA GLU A 22 -5.02 -8.98 9.80
C GLU A 22 -4.79 -9.19 8.29
N ARG A 23 -5.83 -9.55 7.53
CA ARG A 23 -5.74 -9.63 6.05
C ARG A 23 -5.94 -8.27 5.39
N GLY A 24 -6.71 -7.37 5.99
CA GLY A 24 -6.78 -5.96 5.60
C GLY A 24 -5.41 -5.32 5.69
N ASP A 25 -4.76 -5.42 6.86
CA ASP A 25 -3.41 -4.88 7.08
C ASP A 25 -2.38 -5.38 6.04
N MET A 26 -2.41 -6.69 5.72
CA MET A 26 -1.53 -7.24 4.69
C MET A 26 -1.84 -6.73 3.27
N LEU A 27 -3.08 -6.34 2.99
CA LEU A 27 -3.45 -5.72 1.72
C LEU A 27 -2.98 -4.27 1.64
N GLU A 28 -3.07 -3.51 2.74
CA GLU A 28 -2.53 -2.14 2.86
C GLU A 28 -1.01 -2.13 2.70
N GLU A 29 -0.28 -2.99 3.42
CA GLU A 29 1.18 -3.07 3.29
C GLU A 29 1.59 -3.42 1.84
N ARG A 30 0.75 -4.18 1.14
CA ARG A 30 0.95 -4.48 -0.27
C ARG A 30 0.59 -3.31 -1.19
N ALA A 31 -0.42 -2.52 -0.85
CA ALA A 31 -0.76 -1.30 -1.57
C ALA A 31 0.40 -0.31 -1.52
N ASP A 32 0.93 -0.05 -0.32
CA ASP A 32 2.12 0.79 -0.11
C ASP A 32 3.30 0.29 -0.96
N ALA A 33 3.57 -1.02 -0.94
CA ALA A 33 4.66 -1.58 -1.72
C ALA A 33 4.47 -1.43 -3.25
N VAL A 34 3.23 -1.32 -3.71
CA VAL A 34 2.92 -1.09 -5.13
C VAL A 34 3.09 0.38 -5.49
N GLU A 35 2.56 1.30 -4.68
CA GLU A 35 2.72 2.76 -4.81
C GLU A 35 4.22 3.11 -4.86
N ASN A 36 4.99 2.69 -3.85
CA ASN A 36 6.44 2.95 -3.79
C ASN A 36 7.21 2.47 -5.03
N VAL A 37 6.81 1.36 -5.66
CA VAL A 37 7.45 0.87 -6.90
C VAL A 37 7.05 1.71 -8.12
N GLY A 38 5.83 2.27 -8.13
CA GLY A 38 5.39 3.27 -9.09
C GLY A 38 6.24 4.53 -8.97
N ASP A 39 6.25 5.13 -7.78
CA ASP A 39 6.99 6.34 -7.43
C ASP A 39 8.48 6.22 -7.78
N ASP A 40 9.14 5.14 -7.36
CA ASP A 40 10.58 4.92 -7.62
C ASP A 40 10.89 4.92 -9.12
N ARG A 41 9.96 4.43 -9.94
CA ARG A 41 10.13 4.34 -11.40
C ARG A 41 9.75 5.64 -12.09
N ALA A 42 8.69 6.30 -11.63
CA ALA A 42 8.30 7.63 -12.09
C ALA A 42 9.44 8.62 -11.81
N GLY A 43 9.97 8.65 -10.58
CA GLY A 43 11.10 9.49 -10.18
C GLY A 43 12.36 9.24 -11.03
N GLN A 44 12.70 8.00 -11.36
CA GLN A 44 13.81 7.71 -12.29
C GLN A 44 13.59 8.31 -13.68
N LEU A 45 12.35 8.35 -14.17
CA LEU A 45 12.00 8.95 -15.45
C LEU A 45 12.05 10.47 -15.39
N GLU A 46 11.59 11.08 -14.30
CA GLU A 46 11.70 12.52 -14.05
C GLU A 46 13.16 12.97 -13.95
N GLU A 47 14.02 12.23 -13.25
CA GLU A 47 15.47 12.51 -13.22
C GLU A 47 16.09 12.46 -14.62
N MET A 48 15.66 11.51 -15.46
CA MET A 48 16.09 11.46 -16.86
C MET A 48 15.51 12.61 -17.70
N ALA A 49 14.31 13.09 -17.37
CA ALA A 49 13.66 14.21 -18.03
C ALA A 49 14.39 15.52 -17.74
N ASP A 50 14.80 15.74 -16.48
CA ASP A 50 15.59 16.90 -16.05
C ASP A 50 16.92 17.06 -16.81
N GLU A 51 17.50 15.94 -17.25
CA GLU A 51 18.75 15.91 -18.01
C GLU A 51 18.53 15.90 -19.54
N ALA A 52 17.29 15.96 -20.01
CA ALA A 52 16.97 15.78 -21.42
C ALA A 52 17.51 16.95 -22.28
N PRO A 53 18.18 16.67 -23.42
CA PRO A 53 18.71 17.69 -24.33
C PRO A 53 17.66 18.56 -25.05
N THR A 54 16.38 18.20 -25.00
CA THR A 54 15.30 18.91 -25.69
C THR A 54 13.98 18.79 -24.93
N ASP A 55 13.18 19.85 -24.96
CA ASP A 55 11.83 19.91 -24.37
C ASP A 55 10.96 18.72 -24.83
N ALA A 56 11.00 18.36 -26.12
CA ALA A 56 10.21 17.24 -26.63
C ALA A 56 10.59 15.87 -26.04
N GLN A 57 11.82 15.72 -25.55
CA GLN A 57 12.27 14.50 -24.89
C GLN A 57 11.93 14.54 -23.39
N GLU A 58 12.08 15.69 -22.75
CA GLU A 58 11.60 15.95 -21.39
C GLU A 58 10.11 15.64 -21.28
N ASP A 59 9.28 16.23 -22.16
CA ASP A 59 7.83 16.01 -22.23
C ASP A 59 7.46 14.52 -22.37
N ALA A 60 8.21 13.79 -23.22
CA ALA A 60 7.94 12.37 -23.45
C ALA A 60 8.33 11.49 -22.25
N LEU A 61 9.35 11.89 -21.49
CA LEU A 61 9.76 11.20 -20.27
C LEU A 61 8.81 11.51 -19.12
N ASN A 62 8.44 12.78 -18.93
CA ASN A 62 7.46 13.20 -17.93
C ASN A 62 6.09 12.54 -18.15
N ALA A 63 5.58 12.53 -19.38
CA ALA A 63 4.30 11.86 -19.68
C ALA A 63 4.35 10.35 -19.39
N ARG A 64 5.53 9.73 -19.49
CA ARG A 64 5.72 8.32 -19.14
C ARG A 64 5.87 8.11 -17.64
N ALA A 65 6.47 9.07 -16.93
CA ALA A 65 6.54 9.06 -15.47
C ALA A 65 5.12 9.11 -14.90
N GLU A 66 4.30 10.08 -15.35
CA GLU A 66 2.88 10.21 -15.00
C GLU A 66 2.09 8.91 -15.26
N GLU A 67 2.26 8.28 -16.43
CA GLU A 67 1.58 7.02 -16.73
C GLU A 67 1.94 5.89 -15.74
N ILE A 68 3.20 5.83 -15.29
CA ILE A 68 3.65 4.80 -14.36
C ILE A 68 3.14 5.07 -12.94
N ASP A 69 3.17 6.32 -12.52
CA ASP A 69 2.64 6.82 -11.25
C ASP A 69 1.15 6.46 -11.14
N ASP A 70 0.36 6.87 -12.14
CA ASP A 70 -1.07 6.57 -12.24
C ASP A 70 -1.34 5.05 -12.15
N ILE A 71 -0.53 4.21 -12.80
CA ILE A 71 -0.69 2.75 -12.74
C ILE A 71 -0.40 2.20 -11.33
N GLY A 72 0.59 2.76 -10.65
CA GLY A 72 0.92 2.46 -9.25
C GLY A 72 -0.25 2.80 -8.35
N ASP A 73 -0.69 4.05 -8.40
CA ASP A 73 -1.79 4.61 -7.61
C ASP A 73 -3.10 3.84 -7.78
N ASN A 74 -3.56 3.68 -9.03
CA ASN A 74 -4.82 2.97 -9.30
C ASN A 74 -4.79 1.52 -8.77
N ARG A 75 -3.61 0.91 -8.71
CA ARG A 75 -3.45 -0.45 -8.20
C ARG A 75 -3.35 -0.49 -6.68
N ALA A 76 -2.67 0.47 -6.07
CA ALA A 76 -2.62 0.64 -4.62
C ALA A 76 -4.03 0.94 -4.09
N GLU A 77 -4.76 1.86 -4.73
CA GLU A 77 -6.15 2.20 -4.41
C GLU A 77 -7.05 0.97 -4.45
N ALA A 78 -7.00 0.15 -5.51
CA ALA A 78 -7.79 -1.08 -5.60
C ALA A 78 -7.44 -2.15 -4.55
N LEU A 79 -6.27 -2.07 -3.92
CA LEU A 79 -5.88 -2.91 -2.80
C LEU A 79 -6.40 -2.32 -1.48
N ASN A 80 -6.24 -1.02 -1.27
CA ASN A 80 -6.74 -0.31 -0.09
C ASN A 80 -8.27 -0.37 0.00
N GLU A 81 -9.00 -0.17 -1.09
CA GLU A 81 -10.47 -0.33 -1.10
C GLU A 81 -10.91 -1.71 -0.59
N ARG A 82 -10.12 -2.75 -0.87
CA ARG A 82 -10.40 -4.11 -0.37
C ARG A 82 -9.97 -4.32 1.06
N ALA A 83 -8.95 -3.59 1.52
CA ALA A 83 -8.53 -3.60 2.91
C ALA A 83 -9.56 -2.90 3.80
N ASP A 84 -10.07 -1.75 3.36
CA ASP A 84 -11.13 -0.98 4.03
C ASP A 84 -12.42 -1.79 4.21
N GLU A 85 -12.74 -2.71 3.29
CA GLU A 85 -13.87 -3.64 3.42
C GLU A 85 -13.66 -4.69 4.55
N MET A 86 -12.45 -4.80 5.08
CA MET A 86 -12.01 -5.79 6.09
C MET A 86 -11.69 -5.20 7.47
N GLU A 87 -11.66 -3.87 7.63
CA GLU A 87 -11.65 -3.14 8.90
C GLU A 87 -13.03 -3.16 9.61
#